data_AF-A0A5C0ZET7-F1
#
_entry.id   AF-A0A5C0ZET7-F1
#
_cell.length_a   1.000
_cell.length_b   1.000
_cell.length_c   1.000
_cell.angle_alpha   90.00
_cell.angle_beta   90.00
_cell.angle_gamma   90.00
#
_symmetry.space_group_name_H-M   'P 1'
#
loop_
_entity.id
_entity.type
_entity.pdbx_description
1 polymer ?
#
loop_
_entity_poly.entity_id
_entity_poly.type
_entity_poly.pdbx_seq_one_letter_code
_entity_poly.pdbx_strand_id
1 'polypeptide(L)'
;MIKTLGELKASGYKSKSVKEELRENLIKQLKSKEEGFEGVLGYDETVIPELQTAILSRHNILLLGLRGQAKTRIARLMVNLLDEYIPYVEGSEIFDDPLNPISWFAKSEIAAKGEDTPIAWLHRSERYTEKLATPDVTVADLVGDIDPIKAATLKLTYNDERVIHFGLIPRAHRGIFVINELPDLQARIQVALFNMLQEKDIQIRGFKLRLPLDIQFVFTANPEDYTNRGSIVTPLKDRIESQILTHYPKTIDVSRAITFQEARLSPQQKSLIEVDGLLKNLIEQVAFEARKSEFIDQKSGVSARLTISAYENLVSTAERRMLISEEEKTFARISDLIGIIPAITGKIELVYEGELEGPIHVANKLISNAIKTLFAQYFPDPEKIKKTKVTNPYQDIIDWFTAGNKLDINDALSTEEYAMILNHVPGLKTVVQEFHKKLSDNQKLLLMEFVLHGLAEYSQLNKNIMNGGFAFSDMFGSLFNSSFEQDEDDELDDEDFR
;
A
#
# COMPACT_ATOMS: atom_id res chain seq x y z
N MET A 1 -23.30 29.23 20.95
CA MET A 1 -22.07 28.44 21.20
C MET A 1 -21.67 28.69 22.64
N ILE A 2 -21.40 27.62 23.39
CA ILE A 2 -20.89 27.68 24.75
C ILE A 2 -19.46 28.24 24.70
N LYS A 3 -19.19 29.30 25.45
CA LYS A 3 -17.91 30.04 25.43
C LYS A 3 -17.23 30.13 26.78
N THR A 4 -17.90 29.78 27.87
CA THR A 4 -17.31 29.81 29.21
C THR A 4 -17.44 28.49 29.95
N LEU A 5 -16.62 28.31 30.98
CA LEU A 5 -16.69 27.15 31.88
C LEU A 5 -18.06 27.01 32.55
N GLY A 6 -18.68 28.12 32.96
CA GLY A 6 -20.00 28.14 33.59
C GLY A 6 -21.10 27.66 32.66
N GLU A 7 -21.10 28.12 31.41
CA GLU A 7 -22.03 27.64 30.40
C GLU A 7 -21.81 26.15 30.10
N LEU A 8 -20.55 25.70 30.08
CA LEU A 8 -20.21 24.30 29.83
C LEU A 8 -20.77 23.39 30.94
N LYS A 9 -20.59 23.78 32.21
CA LYS A 9 -21.16 23.04 33.35
C LYS A 9 -22.69 23.05 33.31
N ALA A 10 -23.31 24.20 33.00
CA ALA A 10 -24.76 24.32 32.90
C ALA A 10 -25.36 23.45 31.78
N SER A 11 -24.61 23.20 30.69
CA SER A 11 -25.02 22.29 29.61
C SER A 11 -25.03 20.81 30.02
N GLY A 12 -24.44 20.46 31.17
CA GLY A 12 -24.32 19.08 31.62
C GLY A 12 -23.22 18.28 30.90
N TYR A 13 -22.29 18.96 30.21
CA TYR A 13 -21.17 18.31 29.56
C TYR A 13 -20.36 17.46 30.56
N LYS A 14 -20.01 16.25 30.15
CA LYS A 14 -19.16 15.34 30.91
C LYS A 14 -17.93 15.02 30.10
N SER A 15 -16.78 15.33 30.65
CA SER A 15 -15.52 14.93 30.05
C SER A 15 -15.32 13.42 30.15
N LYS A 16 -14.68 12.87 29.14
CA LYS A 16 -14.35 11.45 29.01
C LYS A 16 -12.90 11.34 28.57
N SER A 17 -12.28 10.21 28.91
CA SER A 17 -10.99 9.90 28.34
C SER A 17 -11.14 9.53 26.86
N VAL A 18 -10.09 9.75 26.06
CA VAL A 18 -10.04 9.37 24.63
C VAL A 18 -10.38 7.90 24.45
N LYS A 19 -9.83 7.05 25.32
CA LYS A 19 -10.10 5.60 25.29
C LYS A 19 -11.56 5.28 25.54
N GLU A 20 -12.25 6.04 26.41
CA GLU A 20 -13.68 5.83 26.65
C GLU A 20 -14.56 6.38 25.55
N GLU A 21 -14.21 7.56 25.03
CA GLU A 21 -14.84 8.16 23.86
C GLU A 21 -14.80 7.22 22.65
N LEU A 22 -13.62 6.71 22.30
CA LEU A 22 -13.43 5.74 21.21
C LEU A 22 -14.30 4.50 21.42
N ARG A 23 -14.33 3.96 22.65
CA ARG A 23 -15.13 2.78 22.98
C ARG A 23 -16.63 3.05 22.84
N GLU A 24 -17.14 4.14 23.40
CA GLU A 24 -18.56 4.46 23.35
C GLU A 24 -19.04 4.70 21.91
N ASN A 25 -18.26 5.44 21.12
CA ASN A 25 -18.61 5.73 19.73
C ASN A 25 -18.51 4.49 18.86
N LEU A 26 -17.53 3.62 19.10
CA LEU A 26 -17.48 2.32 18.44
C LEU A 26 -18.71 1.45 18.79
N ILE A 27 -19.15 1.43 20.06
CA ILE A 27 -20.35 0.69 20.45
C ILE A 27 -21.59 1.20 19.72
N LYS A 28 -21.74 2.53 19.54
CA LYS A 28 -22.85 3.10 18.76
C LYS A 28 -22.79 2.63 17.31
N GLN A 29 -21.62 2.75 16.68
CA GLN A 29 -21.39 2.34 15.29
C GLN A 29 -21.66 0.85 15.05
N LEU A 30 -21.21 -0.03 15.95
CA LEU A 30 -21.46 -1.47 15.87
C LEU A 30 -22.96 -1.79 16.00
N LYS A 31 -23.71 -1.04 16.81
CA LYS A 31 -25.16 -1.21 16.98
C LYS A 31 -25.94 -0.68 15.79
N SER A 32 -25.50 0.41 15.15
CA SER A 32 -26.13 0.98 13.95
C SER A 32 -25.83 0.16 12.68
N LYS A 33 -24.88 -0.78 12.73
CA LYS A 33 -24.35 -1.52 11.56
C LYS A 33 -23.79 -0.58 10.49
N GLU A 34 -23.25 0.56 10.91
CA GLU A 34 -22.55 1.49 10.02
C GLU A 34 -21.13 0.98 9.74
N GLU A 35 -20.66 1.14 8.51
CA GLU A 35 -19.30 0.80 8.10
C GLU A 35 -18.33 1.86 8.65
N GLY A 36 -17.59 1.53 9.71
CA GLY A 36 -16.74 2.51 10.40
C GLY A 36 -15.36 2.76 9.81
N PHE A 37 -14.91 1.88 8.92
CA PHE A 37 -13.57 1.88 8.36
C PHE A 37 -13.60 1.92 6.83
N GLU A 38 -14.48 2.77 6.28
CA GLU A 38 -14.59 2.97 4.83
C GLU A 38 -13.23 3.26 4.18
N GLY A 39 -12.97 2.58 3.05
CA GLY A 39 -11.75 2.74 2.26
C GLY A 39 -10.57 1.83 2.64
N VAL A 40 -10.73 0.93 3.63
CA VAL A 40 -9.79 -0.18 3.87
C VAL A 40 -10.45 -1.49 3.47
N LEU A 41 -9.96 -2.11 2.39
CA LEU A 41 -10.58 -3.29 1.78
C LEU A 41 -9.89 -4.59 2.21
N GLY A 42 -10.68 -5.65 2.44
CA GLY A 42 -10.18 -7.00 2.67
C GLY A 42 -9.76 -7.32 4.10
N TYR A 43 -10.15 -6.47 5.05
CA TYR A 43 -9.83 -6.60 6.47
C TYR A 43 -11.06 -6.85 7.37
N ASP A 44 -12.24 -6.92 6.78
CA ASP A 44 -13.53 -7.04 7.47
C ASP A 44 -13.63 -8.27 8.38
N GLU A 45 -12.97 -9.36 7.99
CA GLU A 45 -12.96 -10.63 8.74
C GLU A 45 -11.67 -10.88 9.53
N THR A 46 -10.70 -9.95 9.48
CA THR A 46 -9.37 -10.15 10.08
C THR A 46 -8.94 -8.98 10.96
N VAL A 47 -8.41 -7.92 10.36
CA VAL A 47 -7.77 -6.80 11.06
C VAL A 47 -8.82 -5.90 11.73
N ILE A 48 -9.97 -5.67 11.09
CA ILE A 48 -11.01 -4.79 11.64
C ILE A 48 -11.63 -5.38 12.92
N PRO A 49 -12.04 -6.66 12.99
CA PRO A 49 -12.53 -7.25 14.24
C PRO A 49 -11.52 -7.20 15.40
N GLU A 50 -10.23 -7.45 15.12
CA GLU A 50 -9.16 -7.35 16.12
C GLU A 50 -8.99 -5.90 16.61
N LEU A 51 -9.06 -4.93 15.70
CA LEU A 51 -9.00 -3.50 16.03
C LEU A 51 -10.18 -3.07 16.89
N GLN A 52 -11.39 -3.48 16.51
CA GLN A 52 -12.60 -3.22 17.28
C GLN A 52 -12.48 -3.79 18.69
N THR A 53 -12.00 -5.03 18.81
CA THR A 53 -11.76 -5.69 20.10
C THR A 53 -10.72 -4.95 20.94
N ALA A 54 -9.64 -4.45 20.33
CA ALA A 54 -8.63 -3.65 21.02
C ALA A 54 -9.19 -2.30 21.53
N ILE A 55 -9.98 -1.61 20.71
CA ILE A 55 -10.63 -0.34 21.08
C ILE A 55 -11.63 -0.57 22.22
N LEU A 56 -12.47 -1.61 22.12
CA LEU A 56 -13.37 -2.00 23.19
C LEU A 56 -12.57 -2.31 24.46
N SER A 57 -11.43 -2.97 24.37
CA SER A 57 -10.58 -3.26 25.53
C SER A 57 -9.82 -2.04 26.07
N ARG A 58 -9.95 -0.87 25.43
CA ARG A 58 -9.22 0.37 25.76
C ARG A 58 -7.70 0.19 25.71
N HIS A 59 -7.22 -0.65 24.79
CA HIS A 59 -5.81 -0.98 24.63
C HIS A 59 -5.08 0.07 23.78
N ASN A 60 -3.77 0.21 24.01
CA ASN A 60 -2.89 0.76 22.98
C ASN A 60 -2.65 -0.32 21.92
N ILE A 61 -2.47 0.11 20.67
CA ILE A 61 -2.50 -0.81 19.52
C ILE A 61 -1.14 -0.81 18.82
N LEU A 62 -0.62 -1.99 18.51
CA LEU A 62 0.51 -2.18 17.61
C LEU A 62 0.02 -2.89 16.33
N LEU A 63 0.04 -2.18 15.22
CA LEU A 63 -0.22 -2.73 13.88
C LEU A 63 1.09 -3.27 13.32
N LEU A 64 1.16 -4.58 13.14
CA LEU A 64 2.31 -5.27 12.59
C LEU A 64 2.06 -5.77 11.18
N GLY A 65 2.95 -5.44 10.27
CA GLY A 65 2.95 -6.01 8.93
C GLY A 65 3.91 -5.31 8.00
N LEU A 66 4.04 -5.84 6.79
CA LEU A 66 4.97 -5.32 5.81
C LEU A 66 4.54 -3.95 5.27
N ARG A 67 5.39 -3.33 4.45
CA ARG A 67 5.13 -2.01 3.86
C ARG A 67 3.92 -2.07 2.93
N GLY A 68 3.07 -1.04 2.99
CA GLY A 68 1.89 -0.94 2.11
C GLY A 68 0.71 -1.84 2.48
N GLN A 69 0.63 -2.37 3.70
CA GLN A 69 -0.52 -3.10 4.25
C GLN A 69 -1.50 -2.19 5.02
N ALA A 70 -1.72 -0.96 4.54
CA ALA A 70 -2.71 0.00 5.08
C ALA A 70 -2.62 0.36 6.60
N LYS A 71 -1.54 0.02 7.32
CA LYS A 71 -1.37 0.28 8.77
C LYS A 71 -1.68 1.74 9.17
N THR A 72 -1.02 2.70 8.52
CA THR A 72 -1.21 4.14 8.80
C THR A 72 -2.61 4.61 8.41
N ARG A 73 -3.21 4.02 7.36
CA ARG A 73 -4.59 4.35 6.95
C ARG A 73 -5.59 3.93 8.01
N ILE A 74 -5.45 2.72 8.56
CA ILE A 74 -6.26 2.23 9.68
C ILE A 74 -6.15 3.17 10.88
N ALA A 75 -4.93 3.53 11.28
CA ALA A 75 -4.69 4.43 12.40
C ALA A 75 -5.38 5.80 12.20
N ARG A 76 -5.35 6.33 10.97
CA ARG A 76 -6.00 7.60 10.63
C ARG A 76 -7.53 7.51 10.66
N LEU A 77 -8.11 6.38 10.26
CA LEU A 77 -9.58 6.19 10.29
C LEU A 77 -10.14 6.14 11.72
N MET A 78 -9.33 5.81 12.73
CA MET A 78 -9.76 5.85 14.14
C MET A 78 -10.21 7.25 14.59
N VAL A 79 -9.78 8.31 13.90
CA VAL A 79 -10.23 9.69 14.16
C VAL A 79 -11.75 9.83 13.98
N ASN A 80 -12.35 9.04 13.11
CA ASN A 80 -13.80 9.07 12.86
C ASN A 80 -14.60 8.56 14.06
N LEU A 81 -13.96 7.86 15.01
CA LEU A 81 -14.56 7.41 16.27
C LEU A 81 -14.46 8.46 17.39
N LEU A 82 -13.77 9.57 17.16
CA LEU A 82 -13.75 10.71 18.09
C LEU A 82 -15.00 11.57 17.91
N ASP A 83 -15.47 12.15 19.00
CA ASP A 83 -16.50 13.19 19.02
C ASP A 83 -16.04 14.36 18.14
N GLU A 84 -16.97 14.91 17.36
CA GLU A 84 -16.67 15.93 16.35
C GLU A 84 -15.96 17.16 16.94
N TYR A 85 -16.38 17.59 18.14
CA TYR A 85 -15.78 18.69 18.87
C TYR A 85 -15.67 18.39 20.37
N ILE A 86 -14.54 18.79 20.97
CA ILE A 86 -14.35 18.79 22.42
C ILE A 86 -14.00 20.20 22.92
N PRO A 87 -14.46 20.60 24.12
CA PRO A 87 -14.09 21.88 24.70
C PRO A 87 -12.67 21.83 25.28
N TYR A 88 -11.94 22.94 25.22
CA TYR A 88 -10.66 23.14 25.89
C TYR A 88 -10.53 24.56 26.45
N VAL A 89 -9.66 24.76 27.44
CA VAL A 89 -9.39 26.10 28.00
C VAL A 89 -8.66 26.94 26.96
N GLU A 90 -9.24 28.08 26.59
CA GLU A 90 -8.68 28.95 25.55
C GLU A 90 -7.26 29.40 25.92
N GLY A 91 -6.31 29.27 24.99
CA GLY A 91 -4.90 29.57 25.22
C GLY A 91 -4.06 28.42 25.81
N SER A 92 -4.67 27.28 26.17
CA SER A 92 -3.90 26.09 26.59
C SER A 92 -3.15 25.48 25.40
N GLU A 93 -1.84 25.32 25.53
CA GLU A 93 -0.98 24.69 24.50
C GLU A 93 -1.22 23.18 24.34
N ILE A 94 -1.82 22.53 25.33
CA ILE A 94 -2.08 21.08 25.36
C ILE A 94 -3.58 20.76 25.36
N PHE A 95 -4.43 21.73 25.01
CA PHE A 95 -5.88 21.55 24.92
C PHE A 95 -6.52 21.01 26.21
N ASP A 96 -6.15 21.59 27.35
CA ASP A 96 -6.65 21.21 28.68
C ASP A 96 -8.18 21.12 28.72
N ASP A 97 -8.67 20.04 29.33
CA ASP A 97 -10.07 19.89 29.67
C ASP A 97 -10.51 20.96 30.69
N PRO A 98 -11.52 21.80 30.39
CA PRO A 98 -12.00 22.81 31.33
C PRO A 98 -12.54 22.21 32.64
N LEU A 99 -12.98 20.95 32.63
CA LEU A 99 -13.50 20.26 33.81
C LEU A 99 -12.41 19.51 34.60
N ASN A 100 -11.32 19.10 33.94
CA ASN A 100 -10.22 18.35 34.55
C ASN A 100 -8.86 18.88 34.03
N PRO A 101 -8.48 20.13 34.34
CA PRO A 101 -7.26 20.74 33.81
C PRO A 101 -6.03 20.03 34.38
N ILE A 102 -5.02 19.79 33.53
CA ILE A 102 -3.78 19.14 33.93
C ILE A 102 -2.61 20.12 34.00
N SER A 103 -2.57 21.11 33.10
CA SER A 103 -1.50 22.10 33.06
C SER A 103 -1.62 23.15 34.16
N TRP A 104 -0.48 23.74 34.51
CA TRP A 104 -0.42 24.91 35.37
C TRP A 104 -1.22 26.09 34.79
N PHE A 105 -1.14 26.30 33.47
CA PHE A 105 -1.83 27.40 32.79
C PHE A 105 -3.34 27.31 33.00
N ALA A 106 -3.95 26.19 32.64
CA ALA A 106 -5.40 26.00 32.74
C ALA A 106 -5.89 26.04 34.19
N LYS A 107 -5.15 25.44 35.13
CA LYS A 107 -5.46 25.52 36.56
C LYS A 107 -5.45 26.95 37.07
N SER A 108 -4.49 27.76 36.63
CA SER A 108 -4.35 29.17 37.05
C SER A 108 -5.46 30.03 36.45
N GLU A 109 -5.78 29.85 35.17
CA GLU A 109 -6.87 30.56 34.49
C GLU A 109 -8.23 30.26 35.11
N ILE A 110 -8.49 28.99 35.46
CA ILE A 110 -9.72 28.57 36.15
C ILE A 110 -9.78 29.12 37.57
N ALA A 111 -8.67 29.11 38.31
CA ALA A 111 -8.62 29.69 39.64
C ALA A 111 -8.86 31.22 39.64
N ALA A 112 -8.38 31.92 38.60
CA ALA A 112 -8.49 33.37 38.48
C ALA A 112 -9.88 33.82 37.99
N LYS A 113 -10.45 33.14 36.99
CA LYS A 113 -11.68 33.57 36.30
C LYS A 113 -12.93 32.77 36.70
N GLY A 114 -12.78 31.63 37.38
CA GLY A 114 -13.91 30.82 37.84
C GLY A 114 -14.81 30.38 36.69
N GLU A 115 -16.11 30.61 36.82
CA GLU A 115 -17.09 30.24 35.78
C GLU A 115 -16.95 31.07 34.49
N ASP A 116 -16.28 32.22 34.54
CA ASP A 116 -16.05 33.09 33.38
C ASP A 116 -14.81 32.69 32.57
N THR A 117 -14.13 31.59 32.92
CA THR A 117 -12.97 31.10 32.15
C THR A 117 -13.35 30.84 30.70
N PRO A 118 -12.70 31.49 29.72
CA PRO A 118 -12.98 31.27 28.31
C PRO A 118 -12.63 29.86 27.86
N ILE A 119 -13.50 29.27 27.05
CA ILE A 119 -13.28 27.98 26.40
C ILE A 119 -13.38 28.10 24.88
N ALA A 120 -12.64 27.23 24.20
CA ALA A 120 -12.69 27.05 22.77
C ALA A 120 -12.99 25.57 22.44
N TRP A 121 -13.21 25.26 21.15
CA TRP A 121 -13.63 23.94 20.69
C TRP A 121 -12.62 23.39 19.68
N LEU A 122 -12.12 22.19 19.95
CA LEU A 122 -11.15 21.49 19.11
C LEU A 122 -11.86 20.45 18.26
N HIS A 123 -11.68 20.50 16.93
CA HIS A 123 -12.31 19.54 16.03
C HIS A 123 -11.54 18.21 16.00
N ARG A 124 -12.23 17.07 15.79
CA ARG A 124 -11.59 15.74 15.73
C ARG A 124 -10.44 15.61 14.74
N SER A 125 -10.47 16.32 13.61
CA SER A 125 -9.38 16.27 12.62
C SER A 125 -8.06 16.82 13.15
N GLU A 126 -8.10 17.69 14.17
CA GLU A 126 -6.93 18.27 14.81
C GLU A 126 -6.40 17.39 15.96
N ARG A 127 -7.14 16.33 16.33
CA ARG A 127 -6.83 15.40 17.42
C ARG A 127 -6.05 14.16 16.93
N TYR A 128 -5.44 14.24 15.75
CA TYR A 128 -4.59 13.21 15.17
C TYR A 128 -3.18 13.76 14.98
N THR A 129 -2.20 13.13 15.62
CA THR A 129 -0.79 13.46 15.45
C THR A 129 -0.03 12.21 15.04
N GLU A 130 0.81 12.33 14.03
CA GLU A 130 1.58 11.22 13.45
C GLU A 130 3.05 11.61 13.38
N LYS A 131 3.93 10.73 13.84
CA LYS A 131 5.38 10.89 13.74
C LYS A 131 6.00 9.63 13.15
N LEU A 132 6.75 9.82 12.06
CA LEU A 132 7.66 8.77 11.56
C LEU A 132 8.84 8.66 12.50
N ALA A 133 9.10 7.44 12.99
CA ALA A 133 10.31 7.15 13.72
C ALA A 133 11.50 7.22 12.78
N THR A 134 12.45 8.08 13.13
CA THR A 134 13.73 8.18 12.44
C THR A 134 14.84 8.26 13.48
N PRO A 135 16.07 7.81 13.18
CA PRO A 135 17.15 7.77 14.17
C PRO A 135 17.54 9.14 14.74
N ASP A 136 17.23 10.23 14.04
CA ASP A 136 17.49 11.62 14.42
C ASP A 136 16.44 12.22 15.38
N VAL A 137 15.28 11.58 15.56
CA VAL A 137 14.27 12.03 16.52
C VAL A 137 14.88 12.10 17.93
N THR A 138 14.61 13.18 18.64
CA THR A 138 15.04 13.35 20.02
C THR A 138 13.90 13.16 21.02
N VAL A 139 14.24 12.90 22.28
CA VAL A 139 13.25 12.90 23.37
C VAL A 139 12.58 14.28 23.49
N ALA A 140 13.32 15.36 23.24
CA ALA A 140 12.81 16.72 23.26
C ALA A 140 11.70 16.96 22.22
N ASP A 141 11.82 16.39 21.02
CA ASP A 141 10.79 16.54 19.98
C ASP A 141 9.47 15.89 20.37
N LEU A 142 9.54 14.72 21.03
CA LEU A 142 8.35 13.97 21.43
C LEU A 142 7.73 14.51 22.72
N VAL A 143 8.56 14.76 23.73
CA VAL A 143 8.12 15.04 25.09
C VAL A 143 8.16 16.53 25.42
N GLY A 144 9.16 17.24 24.89
CA GLY A 144 9.44 18.63 25.20
C GLY A 144 10.79 18.81 25.88
N ASP A 145 11.22 20.06 25.97
CA ASP A 145 12.45 20.45 26.65
C ASP A 145 12.24 21.70 27.52
N ILE A 146 13.19 21.96 28.40
CA ILE A 146 13.19 23.16 29.25
C ILE A 146 13.79 24.33 28.46
N ASP A 147 13.05 25.42 28.36
CA ASP A 147 13.47 26.68 27.77
C ASP A 147 14.28 27.51 28.79
N PRO A 148 15.62 27.63 28.62
CA PRO A 148 16.46 28.36 29.57
C PRO A 148 16.20 29.88 29.54
N ILE A 149 15.77 30.42 28.40
CA ILE A 149 15.49 31.85 28.23
C ILE A 149 14.22 32.20 29.03
N LYS A 150 13.19 31.35 28.92
CA LYS A 150 11.95 31.48 29.70
C LYS A 150 12.21 31.35 31.20
N ALA A 151 13.04 30.39 31.61
CA ALA A 151 13.45 30.23 33.01
C ALA A 151 14.17 31.46 33.58
N ALA A 152 15.14 32.00 32.84
CA ALA A 152 15.89 33.19 33.26
C ALA A 152 15.01 34.44 33.33
N THR A 153 14.17 34.66 32.30
CA THR A 153 13.30 35.85 32.20
C THR A 153 12.25 35.87 33.31
N LEU A 154 11.63 34.72 33.59
CA LEU A 154 10.60 34.58 34.63
C LEU A 154 11.18 34.31 36.03
N LYS A 155 12.51 34.18 36.15
CA LYS A 155 13.22 33.82 37.39
C LYS A 155 12.65 32.54 38.04
N LEU A 156 12.34 31.55 37.21
CA LEU A 156 11.76 30.28 37.64
C LEU A 156 12.81 29.18 37.70
N THR A 157 12.57 28.17 38.54
CA THR A 157 13.45 27.00 38.59
C THR A 157 13.21 26.09 37.39
N TYR A 158 14.20 25.28 37.03
CA TYR A 158 14.07 24.30 35.94
C TYR A 158 13.04 23.19 36.19
N ASN A 159 12.53 23.08 37.42
CA ASN A 159 11.48 22.14 37.79
C ASN A 159 10.06 22.75 37.67
N ASP A 160 9.95 23.99 37.21
CA ASP A 160 8.67 24.69 37.04
C ASP A 160 8.05 24.36 35.67
N GLU A 161 6.80 23.92 35.65
CA GLU A 161 6.11 23.57 34.40
C GLU A 161 6.10 24.71 33.39
N ARG A 162 6.08 25.97 33.86
CA ARG A 162 6.01 27.15 32.99
C ARG A 162 7.25 27.32 32.11
N VAL A 163 8.38 26.73 32.46
CA VAL A 163 9.62 26.85 31.66
C VAL A 163 9.70 25.78 30.58
N ILE A 164 8.70 24.92 30.46
CA ILE A 164 8.70 23.81 29.50
C ILE A 164 8.15 24.27 28.16
N HIS A 165 8.85 23.86 27.11
CA HIS A 165 8.34 23.87 25.75
C HIS A 165 7.85 22.46 25.40
N PHE A 166 6.53 22.30 25.26
CA PHE A 166 5.92 20.99 25.03
C PHE A 166 6.24 20.45 23.64
N GLY A 167 6.64 19.17 23.60
CA GLY A 167 6.83 18.40 22.37
C GLY A 167 5.50 17.91 21.79
N LEU A 168 5.59 16.98 20.83
CA LEU A 168 4.43 16.49 20.08
C LEU A 168 3.42 15.70 20.93
N ILE A 169 3.89 14.88 21.89
CA ILE A 169 3.01 14.00 22.68
C ILE A 169 2.11 14.81 23.63
N PRO A 170 2.62 15.77 24.44
CA PRO A 170 1.73 16.60 25.25
C PRO A 170 0.74 17.41 24.42
N ARG A 171 1.13 17.86 23.21
CA ARG A 171 0.23 18.58 22.29
C ARG A 171 -0.86 17.68 21.68
N ALA A 172 -0.64 16.36 21.66
CA ALA A 172 -1.64 15.37 21.25
C ALA A 172 -2.54 14.92 22.43
N HIS A 173 -2.50 15.63 23.56
CA HIS A 173 -3.40 15.36 24.68
C HIS A 173 -4.86 15.40 24.22
N ARG A 174 -5.63 14.42 24.70
CA ARG A 174 -7.01 14.15 24.32
C ARG A 174 -7.15 13.79 22.83
N GLY A 175 -6.12 13.19 22.23
CA GLY A 175 -6.13 12.74 20.84
C GLY A 175 -5.50 11.35 20.63
N ILE A 176 -5.28 11.03 19.35
CA ILE A 176 -4.62 9.82 18.87
C ILE A 176 -3.20 10.18 18.46
N PHE A 177 -2.22 9.48 19.03
CA PHE A 177 -0.81 9.65 18.69
C PHE A 177 -0.27 8.41 17.99
N VAL A 178 0.17 8.57 16.74
CA VAL A 178 0.68 7.49 15.90
C VAL A 178 2.19 7.57 15.77
N ILE A 179 2.89 6.48 16.09
CA ILE A 179 4.31 6.33 15.78
C ILE A 179 4.47 5.29 14.67
N ASN A 180 4.96 5.72 13.52
CA ASN A 180 5.25 4.80 12.42
C ASN A 180 6.67 4.26 12.50
N GLU A 181 6.83 2.99 12.15
CA GLU A 181 8.12 2.28 12.12
C GLU A 181 8.86 2.32 13.47
N LEU A 182 8.14 2.00 14.56
CA LEU A 182 8.66 2.03 15.93
C LEU A 182 10.08 1.43 16.13
N PRO A 183 10.49 0.33 15.45
CA PRO A 183 11.86 -0.20 15.53
C PRO A 183 12.96 0.79 15.10
N ASP A 184 12.67 1.76 14.22
CA ASP A 184 13.65 2.77 13.78
C ASP A 184 13.94 3.82 14.86
N LEU A 185 13.16 3.82 15.94
CA LEU A 185 13.36 4.72 17.08
C LEU A 185 14.46 4.19 18.00
N GLN A 186 15.39 5.05 18.41
CA GLN A 186 16.46 4.69 19.33
C GLN A 186 15.92 4.13 20.67
N ALA A 187 16.56 3.09 21.21
CA ALA A 187 16.13 2.40 22.44
C ALA A 187 15.88 3.36 23.63
N ARG A 188 16.70 4.40 23.80
CA ARG A 188 16.53 5.41 24.86
C ARG A 188 15.17 6.13 24.78
N ILE A 189 14.67 6.36 23.57
CA ILE A 189 13.40 7.05 23.35
C ILE A 189 12.24 6.08 23.54
N GLN A 190 12.39 4.81 23.12
CA GLN A 190 11.42 3.77 23.42
C GLN A 190 11.22 3.57 24.94
N VAL A 191 12.30 3.65 25.73
CA VAL A 191 12.22 3.62 27.21
C VAL A 191 11.49 4.86 27.75
N ALA A 192 11.71 6.05 27.16
CA ALA A 192 10.97 7.25 27.53
C ALA A 192 9.46 7.09 27.26
N LEU A 193 9.09 6.55 26.10
CA LEU A 193 7.69 6.22 25.75
C LEU A 193 7.08 5.20 26.72
N PHE A 194 7.85 4.18 27.12
CA PHE A 194 7.42 3.19 28.11
C PHE A 194 7.06 3.84 29.45
N ASN A 195 7.90 4.75 29.97
CA ASN A 195 7.62 5.45 31.21
C ASN A 195 6.33 6.28 31.12
N MET A 196 6.07 6.89 29.96
CA MET A 196 4.83 7.63 29.73
C MET A 196 3.59 6.72 29.72
N LEU A 197 3.67 5.55 29.10
CA LEU A 197 2.57 4.57 29.08
C LEU A 197 2.27 3.99 30.48
N GLN A 198 3.30 3.77 31.30
CA GLN A 198 3.16 3.12 32.60
C GLN A 198 2.80 4.09 33.73
N GLU A 199 3.58 5.17 33.90
CA GLU A 199 3.51 6.03 35.09
C GLU A 199 2.74 7.34 34.82
N LYS A 200 2.46 7.64 33.55
CA LYS A 200 2.00 8.97 33.09
C LYS A 200 2.90 10.11 33.57
N ASP A 201 4.17 9.80 33.76
CA ASP A 201 5.21 10.73 34.16
C ASP A 201 6.10 11.03 32.96
N ILE A 202 6.54 12.27 32.86
CA ILE A 202 7.43 12.80 31.84
C ILE A 202 8.74 13.20 32.52
N GLN A 203 9.88 12.75 31.98
CA GLN A 203 11.19 13.16 32.47
C GLN A 203 11.87 14.07 31.45
N ILE A 204 12.21 15.30 31.86
CA ILE A 204 12.89 16.29 31.02
C ILE A 204 14.16 16.75 31.73
N ARG A 205 15.33 16.54 31.09
CA ARG A 205 16.67 16.86 31.64
C ARG A 205 16.89 16.40 33.10
N GLY A 206 16.33 15.25 33.47
CA GLY A 206 16.46 14.67 34.81
C GLY A 206 15.34 15.05 35.80
N PHE A 207 14.53 16.07 35.50
CA PHE A 207 13.39 16.46 36.33
C PHE A 207 12.17 15.61 36.01
N LYS A 208 11.48 15.12 37.04
CA LYS A 208 10.22 14.39 36.91
C LYS A 208 9.06 15.37 36.94
N LEU A 209 8.35 15.48 35.83
CA LEU A 209 7.08 16.19 35.74
C LEU A 209 5.94 15.19 35.59
N ARG A 210 4.94 15.30 36.45
CA ARG A 210 3.74 14.47 36.37
C ARG A 210 2.67 15.19 35.54
N LEU A 211 2.54 14.78 34.29
CA LEU A 211 1.53 15.25 33.35
C LEU A 211 0.65 14.06 32.96
N PRO A 212 -0.53 13.89 33.58
CA PRO A 212 -1.38 12.74 33.35
C PRO A 212 -2.10 12.83 31.99
N LEU A 213 -1.33 12.74 30.90
CA LEU A 213 -1.83 12.82 29.54
C LEU A 213 -2.80 11.67 29.26
N ASP A 214 -3.91 12.04 28.63
CA ASP A 214 -4.90 11.13 28.08
C ASP A 214 -4.70 11.03 26.57
N ILE A 215 -4.17 9.91 26.10
CA ILE A 215 -3.76 9.69 24.70
C ILE A 215 -4.07 8.24 24.32
N GLN A 216 -4.59 8.05 23.11
CA GLN A 216 -4.63 6.74 22.46
C GLN A 216 -3.35 6.57 21.63
N PHE A 217 -2.47 5.64 22.04
CA PHE A 217 -1.30 5.32 21.23
C PHE A 217 -1.63 4.26 20.17
N VAL A 218 -1.14 4.49 18.96
CA VAL A 218 -1.12 3.52 17.87
C VAL A 218 0.30 3.44 17.32
N PHE A 219 0.88 2.26 17.31
CA PHE A 219 2.22 2.01 16.82
C PHE A 219 2.12 1.22 15.51
N THR A 220 3.02 1.46 14.58
CA THR A 220 3.20 0.60 13.42
C THR A 220 4.63 0.07 13.37
N ALA A 221 4.79 -1.18 12.97
CA ALA A 221 6.10 -1.78 12.78
C ALA A 221 6.09 -2.87 11.70
N ASN A 222 7.26 -3.10 11.13
CA ASN A 222 7.54 -4.22 10.26
C ASN A 222 8.06 -5.43 11.09
N PRO A 223 7.50 -6.65 10.92
CA PRO A 223 7.99 -7.85 11.61
C PRO A 223 9.47 -8.21 11.37
N GLU A 224 10.05 -7.79 10.25
CA GLU A 224 11.45 -8.10 9.93
C GLU A 224 12.44 -7.21 10.69
N ASP A 225 12.10 -5.93 10.82
CA ASP A 225 12.88 -4.95 11.59
C ASP A 225 12.90 -5.30 13.09
N TYR A 226 11.92 -6.12 13.52
CA TYR A 226 11.83 -6.73 14.85
C TYR A 226 13.03 -7.63 15.19
N THR A 227 13.68 -8.23 14.18
CA THR A 227 14.76 -9.20 14.36
C THR A 227 16.15 -8.62 14.12
N ASN A 228 16.31 -7.66 13.20
CA ASN A 228 17.63 -7.26 12.69
C ASN A 228 18.07 -5.83 13.05
N ARG A 229 17.16 -4.88 13.31
CA ARG A 229 17.52 -3.43 13.37
C ARG A 229 17.39 -2.75 14.73
N GLY A 230 16.87 -3.44 15.73
CA GLY A 230 16.59 -2.86 17.03
C GLY A 230 15.21 -3.31 17.47
N SER A 231 15.17 -4.47 18.11
CA SER A 231 13.96 -5.00 18.72
C SER A 231 13.27 -3.91 19.53
N ILE A 232 11.95 -3.77 19.39
CA ILE A 232 11.15 -3.01 20.35
C ILE A 232 11.56 -3.46 21.74
N VAL A 233 12.02 -2.54 22.58
CA VAL A 233 12.54 -2.90 23.90
C VAL A 233 11.47 -3.69 24.65
N THR A 234 11.83 -4.84 25.20
CA THR A 234 10.89 -5.76 25.87
C THR A 234 9.94 -5.05 26.84
N PRO A 235 10.40 -4.08 27.67
CA PRO A 235 9.50 -3.34 28.55
C PRO A 235 8.38 -2.60 27.80
N LEU A 236 8.68 -1.97 26.65
CA LEU A 236 7.68 -1.28 25.84
C LEU A 236 6.74 -2.27 25.17
N LYS A 237 7.27 -3.37 24.63
CA LYS A 237 6.47 -4.44 24.01
C LYS A 237 5.42 -4.99 24.98
N ASP A 238 5.82 -5.28 26.22
CA ASP A 238 4.92 -5.83 27.25
C ASP A 238 3.82 -4.84 27.70
N ARG A 239 3.95 -3.55 27.37
CA ARG A 239 2.96 -2.51 27.68
C ARG A 239 2.01 -2.18 26.55
N ILE A 240 2.27 -2.66 25.33
CA ILE A 240 1.31 -2.54 24.24
C ILE A 240 0.37 -3.74 24.31
N GLU A 241 -0.88 -3.47 24.69
CA GLU A 241 -1.80 -4.52 25.12
C GLU A 241 -2.43 -5.31 23.95
N SER A 242 -2.54 -4.70 22.77
CA SER A 242 -3.05 -5.35 21.56
C SER A 242 -2.07 -5.26 20.41
N GLN A 243 -1.70 -6.42 19.88
CA GLN A 243 -0.89 -6.58 18.68
C GLN A 243 -1.74 -7.20 17.58
N ILE A 244 -1.86 -6.51 16.45
CA ILE A 244 -2.75 -6.85 15.34
C ILE A 244 -1.89 -7.09 14.10
N LEU A 245 -2.03 -8.26 13.48
CA LEU A 245 -1.26 -8.63 12.30
C LEU A 245 -2.03 -8.25 11.03
N THR A 246 -1.48 -7.31 10.27
CA THR A 246 -1.99 -6.97 8.94
C THR A 246 -1.46 -7.95 7.89
N HIS A 247 -2.12 -8.00 6.74
CA HIS A 247 -1.71 -8.84 5.62
C HIS A 247 -1.96 -8.15 4.28
N TYR A 248 -1.30 -8.65 3.23
CA TYR A 248 -1.67 -8.26 1.86
C TYR A 248 -3.06 -8.82 1.47
N PRO A 249 -3.71 -8.25 0.45
CA PRO A 249 -4.98 -8.78 -0.05
C PRO A 249 -4.90 -10.28 -0.35
N LYS A 250 -5.88 -11.05 0.15
CA LYS A 250 -5.92 -12.51 -0.01
C LYS A 250 -6.47 -12.96 -1.36
N THR A 251 -7.23 -12.10 -2.04
CA THR A 251 -7.89 -12.39 -3.32
C THR A 251 -7.58 -11.30 -4.35
N ILE A 252 -7.65 -11.68 -5.63
CA ILE A 252 -7.46 -10.76 -6.75
C ILE A 252 -8.52 -9.67 -6.75
N ASP A 253 -9.78 -10.00 -6.43
CA ASP A 253 -10.86 -9.02 -6.45
C ASP A 253 -10.66 -7.88 -5.44
N VAL A 254 -10.20 -8.21 -4.23
CA VAL A 254 -9.85 -7.20 -3.22
C VAL A 254 -8.65 -6.38 -3.67
N SER A 255 -7.60 -7.04 -4.18
CA SER A 255 -6.38 -6.37 -4.66
C SER A 255 -6.69 -5.40 -5.81
N ARG A 256 -7.51 -5.84 -6.76
CA ARG A 256 -8.03 -5.04 -7.86
C ARG A 256 -8.79 -3.83 -7.33
N ALA A 257 -9.75 -4.03 -6.43
CA ALA A 257 -10.53 -2.92 -5.88
C ALA A 257 -9.65 -1.85 -5.22
N ILE A 258 -8.59 -2.27 -4.51
CA ILE A 258 -7.58 -1.35 -3.95
C ILE A 258 -6.84 -0.61 -5.06
N THR A 259 -6.35 -1.30 -6.08
CA THR A 259 -5.67 -0.68 -7.22
C THR A 259 -6.55 0.37 -7.89
N PHE A 260 -7.83 0.07 -8.13
CA PHE A 260 -8.79 1.02 -8.72
C PHE A 260 -9.09 2.22 -7.84
N GLN A 261 -9.16 2.00 -6.53
CA GLN A 261 -9.40 3.08 -5.58
C GLN A 261 -8.23 4.06 -5.51
N GLU A 262 -6.99 3.57 -5.64
CA GLU A 262 -5.78 4.35 -5.40
C GLU A 262 -5.09 4.87 -6.67
N ALA A 263 -5.30 4.24 -7.83
CA ALA A 263 -4.67 4.64 -9.09
C ALA A 263 -5.11 6.03 -9.55
N ARG A 264 -4.14 6.86 -9.91
CA ARG A 264 -4.32 8.27 -10.26
C ARG A 264 -4.27 8.48 -11.77
N LEU A 265 -5.32 8.04 -12.44
CA LEU A 265 -5.50 8.28 -13.88
C LEU A 265 -6.21 9.62 -14.12
N SER A 266 -5.79 10.36 -15.15
CA SER A 266 -6.45 11.59 -15.58
C SER A 266 -7.86 11.31 -16.13
N PRO A 267 -8.79 12.28 -16.09
CA PRO A 267 -10.10 12.12 -16.71
C PRO A 267 -10.01 11.76 -18.21
N GLN A 268 -9.02 12.30 -18.92
CA GLN A 268 -8.77 12.02 -20.32
C GLN A 268 -8.39 10.56 -20.53
N GLN A 269 -7.39 10.05 -19.78
CA GLN A 269 -6.98 8.65 -19.83
C GLN A 269 -8.16 7.71 -19.58
N LYS A 270 -8.98 7.97 -18.56
CA LYS A 270 -10.17 7.18 -18.25
C LYS A 270 -11.23 7.17 -19.37
N SER A 271 -11.26 8.21 -20.21
CA SER A 271 -12.24 8.37 -21.29
C SER A 271 -11.77 7.85 -22.65
N LEU A 272 -10.46 7.88 -22.90
CA LEU A 272 -9.86 7.56 -24.20
C LEU A 272 -9.29 6.15 -24.26
N ILE A 273 -8.99 5.54 -23.11
CA ILE A 273 -8.28 4.26 -23.01
C ILE A 273 -9.16 3.23 -22.33
N GLU A 274 -9.58 2.23 -23.09
CA GLU A 274 -10.29 1.07 -22.55
C GLU A 274 -9.28 0.07 -21.97
N VAL A 275 -9.50 -0.38 -20.73
CA VAL A 275 -8.73 -1.49 -20.14
C VAL A 275 -9.68 -2.60 -19.72
N ASP A 276 -9.48 -3.78 -20.27
CA ASP A 276 -10.30 -4.95 -19.99
C ASP A 276 -10.07 -5.53 -18.57
N GLY A 277 -11.05 -6.27 -18.07
CA GLY A 277 -10.97 -7.01 -16.80
C GLY A 277 -9.80 -7.99 -16.72
N LEU A 278 -9.44 -8.62 -17.85
CA LEU A 278 -8.32 -9.55 -17.94
C LEU A 278 -6.99 -8.88 -17.59
N LEU A 279 -6.68 -7.74 -18.21
CA LEU A 279 -5.43 -7.00 -17.95
C LEU A 279 -5.34 -6.51 -16.51
N LYS A 280 -6.47 -6.05 -15.96
CA LYS A 280 -6.57 -5.70 -14.54
C LYS A 280 -6.24 -6.89 -13.65
N ASN A 281 -6.75 -8.08 -13.97
CA ASN A 281 -6.41 -9.31 -13.26
C ASN A 281 -4.96 -9.73 -13.44
N LEU A 282 -4.38 -9.56 -14.64
CA LEU A 282 -2.99 -9.90 -14.90
C LEU A 282 -2.04 -9.07 -14.04
N ILE A 283 -2.28 -7.76 -13.90
CA ILE A 283 -1.49 -6.90 -13.01
C ILE A 283 -1.55 -7.39 -11.57
N GLU A 284 -2.75 -7.71 -11.06
CA GLU A 284 -2.86 -8.25 -9.70
C GLU A 284 -2.16 -9.60 -9.60
N GLN A 285 -2.34 -10.50 -10.57
CA GLN A 285 -1.74 -11.82 -10.57
C GLN A 285 -0.21 -11.75 -10.54
N VAL A 286 0.42 -10.78 -11.23
CA VAL A 286 1.87 -10.54 -11.15
C VAL A 286 2.31 -10.33 -9.70
N ALA A 287 1.57 -9.55 -8.91
CA ALA A 287 1.90 -9.37 -7.50
C ALA A 287 1.72 -10.65 -6.67
N PHE A 288 0.76 -11.50 -7.01
CA PHE A 288 0.56 -12.80 -6.36
C PHE A 288 1.68 -13.80 -6.71
N GLU A 289 2.16 -13.81 -7.96
CA GLU A 289 3.33 -14.61 -8.35
C GLU A 289 4.60 -14.09 -7.67
N ALA A 290 4.76 -12.76 -7.59
CA ALA A 290 5.90 -12.13 -6.93
C ALA A 290 6.03 -12.53 -5.44
N ARG A 291 4.89 -12.64 -4.73
CA ARG A 291 4.84 -13.07 -3.32
C ARG A 291 5.17 -14.56 -3.09
N LYS A 292 5.21 -15.35 -4.16
CA LYS A 292 5.55 -16.78 -4.12
C LYS A 292 6.92 -17.05 -4.76
N SER A 293 7.52 -16.05 -5.38
CA SER A 293 8.75 -16.21 -6.15
C SER A 293 9.94 -16.37 -5.22
N GLU A 294 10.78 -17.35 -5.55
CA GLU A 294 12.07 -17.58 -4.90
C GLU A 294 13.10 -16.49 -5.24
N PHE A 295 12.91 -15.74 -6.34
CA PHE A 295 13.80 -14.65 -6.76
C PHE A 295 13.56 -13.34 -6.00
N ILE A 296 12.56 -13.29 -5.13
CA ILE A 296 12.09 -12.06 -4.47
C ILE A 296 12.25 -12.15 -2.97
N ASP A 297 12.77 -11.08 -2.37
CA ASP A 297 12.87 -10.96 -0.94
C ASP A 297 11.49 -10.70 -0.30
N GLN A 298 10.92 -11.79 0.24
CA GLN A 298 9.62 -11.75 0.92
C GLN A 298 9.65 -10.90 2.19
N LYS A 299 10.83 -10.64 2.77
CA LYS A 299 11.01 -9.80 3.96
C LYS A 299 10.76 -8.33 3.66
N SER A 300 11.18 -7.89 2.48
CA SER A 300 10.89 -6.54 1.97
C SER A 300 9.42 -6.40 1.55
N GLY A 301 8.83 -7.50 1.06
CA GLY A 301 7.40 -7.65 0.78
C GLY A 301 6.93 -6.99 -0.51
N VAL A 302 5.90 -7.58 -1.15
CA VAL A 302 5.33 -7.08 -2.40
C VAL A 302 4.06 -6.26 -2.15
N SER A 303 4.24 -4.95 -2.06
CA SER A 303 3.16 -4.02 -1.70
C SER A 303 2.13 -3.78 -2.81
N ALA A 304 0.95 -3.29 -2.43
CA ALA A 304 -0.07 -2.82 -3.39
C ALA A 304 0.41 -1.64 -4.26
N ARG A 305 1.51 -0.95 -3.89
CA ARG A 305 2.09 0.10 -4.72
C ARG A 305 2.63 -0.44 -6.04
N LEU A 306 3.01 -1.73 -6.10
CA LEU A 306 3.41 -2.38 -7.34
C LEU A 306 2.24 -2.40 -8.32
N THR A 307 1.06 -2.89 -7.91
CA THR A 307 -0.09 -3.05 -8.80
C THR A 307 -0.69 -1.71 -9.19
N ILE A 308 -0.70 -0.73 -8.28
CA ILE A 308 -1.07 0.66 -8.57
C ILE A 308 -0.17 1.24 -9.66
N SER A 309 1.16 1.20 -9.47
CA SER A 309 2.11 1.78 -10.44
C SER A 309 2.09 1.00 -11.77
N ALA A 310 1.94 -0.32 -11.72
CA ALA A 310 1.83 -1.17 -12.91
C ALA A 310 0.57 -0.85 -13.72
N TYR A 311 -0.57 -0.61 -13.05
CA TYR A 311 -1.80 -0.22 -13.73
C TYR A 311 -1.71 1.17 -14.36
N GLU A 312 -1.13 2.15 -13.66
CA GLU A 312 -0.85 3.49 -14.20
C GLU A 312 0.09 3.42 -15.41
N ASN A 313 1.13 2.59 -15.35
CA ASN A 313 2.05 2.38 -16.46
C ASN A 313 1.40 1.67 -17.64
N LEU A 314 0.56 0.66 -17.41
CA LEU A 314 -0.18 -0.02 -18.48
C LEU A 314 -1.03 0.97 -19.27
N VAL A 315 -1.80 1.81 -18.58
CA VAL A 315 -2.63 2.84 -19.19
C VAL A 315 -1.76 3.84 -19.96
N SER A 316 -0.65 4.29 -19.36
CA SER A 316 0.27 5.24 -20.00
C SER A 316 0.99 4.63 -21.22
N THR A 317 1.20 3.33 -21.24
CA THR A 317 1.80 2.61 -22.38
C THR A 317 0.83 2.56 -23.55
N ALA A 318 -0.44 2.23 -23.28
CA ALA A 318 -1.50 2.31 -24.28
C ALA A 318 -1.72 3.76 -24.77
N GLU A 319 -1.67 4.75 -23.87
CA GLU A 319 -1.74 6.17 -24.22
C GLU A 319 -0.61 6.59 -25.17
N ARG A 320 0.63 6.21 -24.84
CA ARG A 320 1.78 6.51 -25.68
C ARG A 320 1.62 5.93 -27.08
N ARG A 321 1.18 4.66 -27.19
CA ARG A 321 0.91 4.02 -28.48
C ARG A 321 -0.16 4.78 -29.27
N MET A 322 -1.30 5.08 -28.65
CA MET A 322 -2.40 5.86 -29.24
C MET A 322 -1.92 7.20 -29.81
N LEU A 323 -1.08 7.93 -29.06
CA LEU A 323 -0.56 9.23 -29.47
C LEU A 323 0.43 9.10 -30.65
N ILE A 324 1.27 8.06 -30.67
CA ILE A 324 2.23 7.81 -31.75
C ILE A 324 1.51 7.39 -33.04
N SER A 325 0.46 6.57 -32.92
CA SER A 325 -0.35 6.12 -34.06
C SER A 325 -1.42 7.14 -34.48
N GLU A 326 -1.45 8.33 -33.87
CA GLU A 326 -2.43 9.39 -34.12
C GLU A 326 -3.91 8.93 -34.00
N GLU A 327 -4.18 7.99 -33.09
CA GLU A 327 -5.53 7.49 -32.81
C GLU A 327 -6.25 8.39 -31.79
N GLU A 328 -7.57 8.57 -31.93
CA GLU A 328 -8.36 9.33 -30.94
C GLU A 328 -8.63 8.54 -29.66
N LYS A 329 -8.75 7.21 -29.77
CA LYS A 329 -9.05 6.28 -28.67
C LYS A 329 -8.36 4.96 -28.92
N THR A 330 -8.05 4.24 -27.84
CA THR A 330 -7.47 2.91 -27.94
C THR A 330 -7.91 2.00 -26.80
N PHE A 331 -7.53 0.73 -26.86
CA PHE A 331 -7.64 -0.20 -25.74
C PHE A 331 -6.27 -0.79 -25.40
N ALA A 332 -6.06 -1.14 -24.14
CA ALA A 332 -4.82 -1.78 -23.69
C ALA A 332 -4.75 -3.24 -24.20
N ARG A 333 -3.57 -3.64 -24.67
CA ARG A 333 -3.23 -4.96 -25.26
C ARG A 333 -2.42 -5.81 -24.28
N ILE A 334 -2.25 -7.11 -24.56
CA ILE A 334 -1.35 -7.95 -23.74
C ILE A 334 0.10 -7.47 -23.94
N SER A 335 0.45 -7.03 -25.15
CA SER A 335 1.74 -6.45 -25.50
C SER A 335 2.10 -5.23 -24.65
N ASP A 336 1.11 -4.44 -24.24
CA ASP A 336 1.31 -3.23 -23.44
C ASP A 336 1.81 -3.56 -22.01
N LEU A 337 1.75 -4.84 -21.57
CA LEU A 337 2.30 -5.28 -20.29
C LEU A 337 3.83 -5.11 -20.19
N ILE A 338 4.56 -5.01 -21.31
CA ILE A 338 5.99 -4.66 -21.28
C ILE A 338 6.20 -3.34 -20.52
N GLY A 339 5.26 -2.39 -20.66
CA GLY A 339 5.34 -1.09 -20.01
C GLY A 339 5.28 -1.12 -18.49
N ILE A 340 4.84 -2.23 -17.89
CA ILE A 340 4.78 -2.37 -16.43
C ILE A 340 6.12 -2.82 -15.82
N ILE A 341 7.08 -3.28 -16.62
CA ILE A 341 8.38 -3.77 -16.14
C ILE A 341 9.08 -2.76 -15.20
N PRO A 342 9.18 -1.45 -15.51
CA PRO A 342 9.78 -0.48 -14.61
C PRO A 342 9.06 -0.36 -13.25
N ALA A 343 7.74 -0.60 -13.22
CA ALA A 343 6.96 -0.60 -11.98
C ALA A 343 7.25 -1.85 -11.14
N ILE A 344 7.53 -3.00 -11.77
CA ILE A 344 7.93 -4.22 -11.08
C ILE A 344 9.33 -4.05 -10.51
N THR A 345 10.31 -3.72 -11.36
CA THR A 345 11.73 -3.64 -10.96
C THR A 345 11.99 -2.55 -9.92
N GLY A 346 11.24 -1.44 -9.96
CA GLY A 346 11.37 -0.36 -8.97
C GLY A 346 10.63 -0.57 -7.65
N LYS A 347 9.89 -1.67 -7.48
CA LYS A 347 9.03 -1.94 -6.30
C LYS A 347 9.24 -3.31 -5.67
N ILE A 348 10.14 -4.12 -6.22
CA ILE A 348 10.50 -5.45 -5.73
C ILE A 348 11.98 -5.43 -5.39
N GLU A 349 12.33 -6.03 -4.26
CA GLU A 349 13.71 -6.33 -3.89
C GLU A 349 14.00 -7.78 -4.26
N LEU A 350 15.11 -8.01 -4.97
CA LEU A 350 15.52 -9.36 -5.37
C LEU A 350 16.41 -9.97 -4.30
N VAL A 351 16.34 -11.30 -4.19
CA VAL A 351 17.38 -12.07 -3.48
C VAL A 351 18.58 -12.28 -4.40
N TYR A 352 19.67 -12.84 -3.87
CA TYR A 352 20.90 -13.10 -4.63
C TYR A 352 20.63 -13.88 -5.93
N GLU A 353 19.80 -14.92 -5.89
CA GLU A 353 19.41 -15.70 -7.07
C GLU A 353 18.67 -14.85 -8.10
N GLY A 354 17.83 -13.92 -7.66
CA GLY A 354 17.10 -13.01 -8.56
C GLY A 354 18.02 -11.96 -9.20
N GLU A 355 19.01 -11.46 -8.46
CA GLU A 355 20.02 -10.54 -8.98
C GLU A 355 20.88 -11.20 -10.07
N LEU A 356 21.20 -12.50 -9.93
CA LEU A 356 21.94 -13.26 -10.95
C LEU A 356 21.16 -13.42 -12.27
N GLU A 357 19.86 -13.65 -12.19
CA GLU A 357 18.97 -13.72 -13.37
C GLU A 357 18.79 -12.35 -14.03
N GLY A 358 18.86 -11.28 -13.24
CA GLY A 358 18.68 -9.91 -13.65
C GLY A 358 17.22 -9.42 -13.51
N PRO A 359 17.01 -8.16 -13.09
CA PRO A 359 15.70 -7.65 -12.69
C PRO A 359 14.67 -7.65 -13.83
N ILE A 360 15.09 -7.37 -15.05
CA ILE A 360 14.21 -7.38 -16.23
C ILE A 360 13.78 -8.81 -16.56
N HIS A 361 14.68 -9.79 -16.44
CA HIS A 361 14.35 -11.18 -16.68
C HIS A 361 13.34 -11.69 -15.65
N VAL A 362 13.59 -11.42 -14.37
CA VAL A 362 12.65 -11.77 -13.28
C VAL A 362 11.28 -11.12 -13.51
N ALA A 363 11.22 -9.83 -13.86
CA ALA A 363 9.96 -9.15 -14.14
C ALA A 363 9.17 -9.82 -15.28
N ASN A 364 9.83 -10.15 -16.39
CA ASN A 364 9.21 -10.87 -17.50
C ASN A 364 8.71 -12.26 -17.07
N LYS A 365 9.49 -12.98 -16.27
CA LYS A 365 9.10 -14.29 -15.72
C LYS A 365 7.84 -14.21 -14.86
N LEU A 366 7.68 -13.14 -14.06
CA LEU A 366 6.46 -12.91 -13.28
C LEU A 366 5.24 -12.64 -14.17
N ILE A 367 5.40 -11.85 -15.23
CA ILE A 367 4.34 -11.60 -16.22
C ILE A 367 3.95 -12.89 -16.93
N SER A 368 4.94 -13.66 -17.39
CA SER A 368 4.76 -14.99 -17.99
C SER A 368 4.00 -15.95 -17.08
N ASN A 369 4.40 -16.04 -15.81
CA ASN A 369 3.70 -16.89 -14.83
C ASN A 369 2.26 -16.41 -14.58
N ALA A 370 2.03 -15.10 -14.52
CA ALA A 370 0.69 -14.54 -14.37
C ALA A 370 -0.21 -14.87 -15.57
N ILE A 371 0.33 -14.75 -16.80
CA ILE A 371 -0.35 -15.16 -18.03
C ILE A 371 -0.68 -16.64 -17.97
N LYS A 372 0.28 -17.51 -17.65
CA LYS A 372 0.08 -18.96 -17.55
C LYS A 372 -1.03 -19.31 -16.56
N THR A 373 -1.00 -18.72 -15.37
CA THR A 373 -2.00 -18.97 -14.31
C THR A 373 -3.41 -18.53 -14.73
N LEU A 374 -3.56 -17.36 -15.36
CA LEU A 374 -4.88 -16.89 -15.79
C LEU A 374 -5.35 -17.58 -17.07
N PHE A 375 -4.44 -17.98 -17.96
CA PHE A 375 -4.80 -18.66 -19.21
C PHE A 375 -5.59 -19.93 -18.94
N ALA A 376 -5.16 -20.74 -17.96
CA ALA A 376 -5.86 -21.95 -17.53
C ALA A 376 -7.26 -21.72 -16.94
N GLN A 377 -7.62 -20.47 -16.60
CA GLN A 377 -8.94 -20.09 -16.12
C GLN A 377 -9.86 -19.60 -17.24
N TYR A 378 -9.29 -19.03 -18.31
CA TYR A 378 -10.03 -18.48 -19.45
C TYR A 378 -10.21 -19.48 -20.59
N PHE A 379 -9.27 -20.41 -20.74
CA PHE A 379 -9.23 -21.38 -21.83
C PHE A 379 -8.80 -22.77 -21.33
N PRO A 380 -9.11 -23.84 -22.07
CA PRO A 380 -8.65 -25.19 -21.72
C PRO A 380 -7.13 -25.29 -21.59
N ASP A 381 -6.67 -25.84 -20.48
CA ASP A 381 -5.25 -26.07 -20.18
C ASP A 381 -4.58 -26.98 -21.24
N PRO A 382 -3.60 -26.48 -22.02
CA PRO A 382 -2.96 -27.25 -23.09
C PRO A 382 -2.27 -28.52 -22.61
N GLU A 383 -1.71 -28.53 -21.39
CA GLU A 383 -1.03 -29.71 -20.84
C GLU A 383 -2.02 -30.82 -20.47
N LYS A 384 -3.23 -30.46 -20.04
CA LYS A 384 -4.28 -31.44 -19.71
C LYS A 384 -4.91 -32.03 -20.96
N ILE A 385 -5.08 -31.22 -22.01
CA ILE A 385 -5.64 -31.67 -23.29
C ILE A 385 -4.79 -32.78 -23.90
N LYS A 386 -3.45 -32.65 -23.91
CA LYS A 386 -2.52 -33.69 -24.39
C LYS A 386 -2.71 -35.06 -23.73
N LYS A 387 -3.24 -35.10 -22.50
CA LYS A 387 -3.46 -36.34 -21.73
C LYS A 387 -4.84 -36.95 -21.96
N THR A 388 -5.74 -36.24 -22.65
CA THR A 388 -7.13 -36.66 -22.91
C THR A 388 -7.34 -36.90 -24.40
N LYS A 389 -8.24 -37.83 -24.78
CA LYS A 389 -8.61 -38.07 -26.20
C LYS A 389 -9.52 -36.98 -26.80
N VAL A 390 -9.52 -35.77 -26.24
CA VAL A 390 -10.35 -34.65 -26.68
C VAL A 390 -9.62 -33.89 -27.79
N THR A 391 -10.36 -33.40 -28.77
CA THR A 391 -9.82 -32.57 -29.86
C THR A 391 -9.14 -31.33 -29.28
N ASN A 392 -7.88 -31.09 -29.68
CA ASN A 392 -7.14 -29.91 -29.26
C ASN A 392 -7.70 -28.66 -29.94
N PRO A 393 -8.32 -27.72 -29.20
CA PRO A 393 -8.90 -26.52 -29.81
C PRO A 393 -7.85 -25.62 -30.45
N TYR A 394 -6.58 -25.75 -30.08
CA TYR A 394 -5.50 -24.90 -30.57
C TYR A 394 -4.75 -25.47 -31.77
N GLN A 395 -5.16 -26.63 -32.30
CA GLN A 395 -4.37 -27.36 -33.29
C GLN A 395 -4.13 -26.54 -34.56
N ASP A 396 -5.17 -25.91 -35.12
CA ASP A 396 -5.06 -25.09 -36.34
C ASP A 396 -4.08 -23.92 -36.16
N ILE A 397 -4.01 -23.35 -34.95
CA ILE A 397 -3.09 -22.26 -34.61
C ILE A 397 -1.66 -22.79 -34.59
N ILE A 398 -1.43 -23.91 -33.90
CA ILE A 398 -0.10 -24.53 -33.77
C ILE A 398 0.42 -24.95 -35.16
N ASP A 399 -0.41 -25.63 -35.95
CA ASP A 399 -0.06 -26.10 -37.30
C ASP A 399 0.31 -24.93 -38.22
N TRP A 400 -0.34 -23.77 -38.06
CA TRP A 400 0.00 -22.56 -38.82
C TRP A 400 1.42 -22.06 -38.51
N PHE A 401 1.83 -22.05 -37.25
CA PHE A 401 3.21 -21.67 -36.88
C PHE A 401 4.21 -22.76 -37.30
N THR A 402 3.89 -24.04 -37.12
CA THR A 402 4.75 -25.16 -37.54
C THR A 402 4.97 -25.20 -39.06
N ALA A 403 4.06 -24.63 -39.86
CA ALA A 403 4.27 -24.41 -41.30
C ALA A 403 5.31 -23.32 -41.63
N GLY A 404 5.96 -22.71 -40.62
CA GLY A 404 7.02 -21.71 -40.76
C GLY A 404 6.54 -20.26 -40.74
N ASN A 405 5.25 -20.01 -40.48
CA ASN A 405 4.73 -18.66 -40.36
C ASN A 405 5.20 -18.00 -39.06
N LYS A 406 5.32 -16.67 -39.08
CA LYS A 406 5.66 -15.85 -37.92
C LYS A 406 4.62 -14.75 -37.76
N LEU A 407 4.44 -14.27 -36.53
CA LEU A 407 3.57 -13.14 -36.23
C LEU A 407 4.28 -12.20 -35.27
N ASP A 408 4.44 -10.94 -35.70
CA ASP A 408 5.08 -9.90 -34.92
C ASP A 408 4.03 -8.90 -34.43
N ILE A 409 3.98 -8.67 -33.11
CA ILE A 409 3.14 -7.67 -32.45
C ILE A 409 4.06 -6.60 -31.89
N ASN A 410 4.11 -5.43 -32.53
CA ASN A 410 4.89 -4.29 -32.07
C ASN A 410 4.01 -3.12 -31.57
N ASP A 411 4.62 -2.21 -30.83
CA ASP A 411 4.00 -1.03 -30.22
C ASP A 411 3.61 0.05 -31.23
N ALA A 412 4.13 -0.01 -32.46
CA ALA A 412 3.79 0.90 -33.54
C ALA A 412 2.52 0.50 -34.32
N LEU A 413 2.00 -0.71 -34.13
CA LEU A 413 0.80 -1.18 -34.84
C LEU A 413 -0.43 -0.35 -34.47
N SER A 414 -1.06 0.26 -35.48
CA SER A 414 -2.41 0.80 -35.35
C SER A 414 -3.41 -0.30 -34.97
N THR A 415 -4.58 0.07 -34.48
CA THR A 415 -5.62 -0.86 -34.09
C THR A 415 -6.14 -1.66 -35.29
N GLU A 416 -6.17 -1.05 -36.47
CA GLU A 416 -6.54 -1.74 -37.71
C GLU A 416 -5.50 -2.79 -38.12
N GLU A 417 -4.22 -2.44 -38.14
CA GLU A 417 -3.13 -3.37 -38.47
C GLU A 417 -3.05 -4.52 -37.46
N TYR A 418 -3.16 -4.19 -36.16
CA TYR A 418 -3.22 -5.18 -35.08
C TYR A 418 -4.38 -6.17 -35.27
N ALA A 419 -5.56 -5.67 -35.66
CA ALA A 419 -6.69 -6.55 -35.98
C ALA A 419 -6.40 -7.42 -37.21
N MET A 420 -5.81 -6.86 -38.27
CA MET A 420 -5.50 -7.62 -39.49
C MET A 420 -4.54 -8.78 -39.22
N ILE A 421 -3.43 -8.54 -38.50
CA ILE A 421 -2.43 -9.60 -38.23
C ILE A 421 -3.02 -10.72 -37.37
N LEU A 422 -3.85 -10.40 -36.38
CA LEU A 422 -4.48 -11.41 -35.52
C LEU A 422 -5.52 -12.23 -36.28
N ASN A 423 -6.32 -11.60 -37.15
CA ASN A 423 -7.30 -12.31 -37.97
C ASN A 423 -6.65 -13.16 -39.07
N HIS A 424 -5.38 -12.92 -39.42
CA HIS A 424 -4.64 -13.73 -40.38
C HIS A 424 -4.28 -15.12 -39.82
N VAL A 425 -4.23 -15.30 -38.50
CA VAL A 425 -3.95 -16.60 -37.87
C VAL A 425 -5.19 -17.49 -37.91
N PRO A 426 -5.15 -18.62 -38.63
CA PRO A 426 -6.27 -19.56 -38.70
C PRO A 426 -6.63 -20.12 -37.31
N GLY A 427 -7.92 -20.33 -37.07
CA GLY A 427 -8.43 -20.90 -35.81
C GLY A 427 -8.44 -19.95 -34.61
N LEU A 428 -7.61 -18.90 -34.58
CA LEU A 428 -7.45 -18.02 -33.42
C LEU A 428 -8.76 -17.35 -32.99
N LYS A 429 -9.46 -16.73 -33.95
CA LYS A 429 -10.77 -16.10 -33.71
C LYS A 429 -11.83 -17.13 -33.32
N THR A 430 -11.80 -18.30 -33.95
CA THR A 430 -12.76 -19.38 -33.71
C THR A 430 -12.68 -19.89 -32.28
N VAL A 431 -11.46 -20.13 -31.78
CA VAL A 431 -11.20 -20.55 -30.39
C VAL A 431 -11.77 -19.53 -29.41
N VAL A 432 -11.49 -18.24 -29.61
CA VAL A 432 -12.01 -17.18 -28.73
C VAL A 432 -13.55 -17.18 -28.72
N GLN A 433 -14.18 -17.29 -29.88
CA GLN A 433 -15.65 -17.28 -30.01
C GLN A 433 -16.33 -18.54 -29.43
N GLU A 434 -15.65 -19.69 -29.47
CA GLU A 434 -16.15 -20.95 -28.92
C GLU A 434 -16.28 -20.87 -27.39
N PHE A 435 -15.23 -20.40 -26.72
CA PHE A 435 -15.18 -20.31 -25.25
C PHE A 435 -15.85 -19.04 -24.71
N HIS A 436 -15.89 -17.95 -25.48
CA HIS A 436 -16.41 -16.65 -25.03
C HIS A 436 -17.40 -16.04 -26.04
N LYS A 437 -18.71 -16.28 -25.82
CA LYS A 437 -19.78 -15.95 -26.79
C LYS A 437 -20.22 -14.49 -26.84
N LYS A 438 -19.92 -13.68 -25.81
CA LYS A 438 -20.38 -12.29 -25.67
C LYS A 438 -19.22 -11.36 -25.37
N LEU A 439 -18.53 -10.92 -26.42
CA LEU A 439 -17.37 -10.04 -26.33
C LEU A 439 -17.54 -8.85 -27.28
N SER A 440 -17.05 -7.68 -26.87
CA SER A 440 -16.80 -6.57 -27.80
C SER A 440 -15.70 -6.94 -28.81
N ASP A 441 -15.55 -6.16 -29.88
CA ASP A 441 -14.50 -6.45 -30.86
C ASP A 441 -13.09 -6.25 -30.28
N ASN A 442 -12.88 -5.23 -29.45
CA ASN A 442 -11.64 -5.01 -28.71
C ASN A 442 -11.30 -6.21 -27.80
N GLN A 443 -12.30 -6.73 -27.07
CA GLN A 443 -12.12 -7.90 -26.20
C GLN A 443 -11.77 -9.17 -26.99
N LYS A 444 -12.33 -9.36 -28.19
CA LYS A 444 -11.97 -10.50 -29.04
C LYS A 444 -10.50 -10.41 -29.43
N LEU A 445 -10.04 -9.25 -29.90
CA LEU A 445 -8.65 -9.05 -30.29
C LEU A 445 -7.69 -9.27 -29.12
N LEU A 446 -8.02 -8.72 -27.95
CA LEU A 446 -7.25 -8.93 -26.72
C LEU A 446 -7.13 -10.42 -26.36
N LEU A 447 -8.23 -11.16 -26.43
CA LEU A 447 -8.21 -12.60 -26.13
C LEU A 447 -7.50 -13.43 -27.21
N MET A 448 -7.53 -13.00 -28.47
CA MET A 448 -6.75 -13.63 -29.54
C MET A 448 -5.25 -13.51 -29.24
N GLU A 449 -4.78 -12.31 -28.89
CA GLU A 449 -3.41 -12.12 -28.43
C GLU A 449 -3.11 -12.93 -27.15
N PHE A 450 -4.03 -12.94 -26.18
CA PHE A 450 -3.87 -13.71 -24.95
C PHE A 450 -3.71 -15.22 -25.19
N VAL A 451 -4.36 -15.78 -26.21
CA VAL A 451 -4.17 -17.17 -26.62
C VAL A 451 -2.74 -17.40 -27.14
N LEU A 452 -2.19 -16.51 -27.95
CA LEU A 452 -0.80 -16.64 -28.44
C LEU A 452 0.20 -16.62 -27.28
N HIS A 453 0.05 -15.66 -26.36
CA HIS A 453 0.87 -15.60 -25.16
C HIS A 453 0.70 -16.86 -24.29
N GLY A 454 -0.53 -17.29 -24.03
CA GLY A 454 -0.81 -18.51 -23.26
C GLY A 454 -0.16 -19.75 -23.87
N LEU A 455 -0.32 -19.96 -25.17
CA LEU A 455 0.32 -21.08 -25.88
C LEU A 455 1.85 -21.03 -25.78
N ALA A 456 2.46 -19.84 -25.82
CA ALA A 456 3.89 -19.70 -25.60
C ALA A 456 4.31 -20.09 -24.16
N GLU A 457 3.57 -19.69 -23.13
CA GLU A 457 3.87 -20.07 -21.72
C GLU A 457 3.69 -21.58 -21.43
N TYR A 458 2.95 -22.26 -22.30
CA TYR A 458 2.80 -23.72 -22.31
C TYR A 458 3.71 -24.40 -23.34
N SER A 459 4.72 -23.69 -23.85
CA SER A 459 5.72 -24.18 -24.82
C SER A 459 5.09 -24.86 -26.04
N GLN A 460 3.93 -24.36 -26.50
CA GLN A 460 3.31 -24.75 -27.77
C GLN A 460 3.77 -23.85 -28.92
N LEU A 461 4.16 -22.61 -28.60
CA LEU A 461 4.75 -21.64 -29.52
C LEU A 461 6.06 -21.12 -28.92
N ASN A 462 6.96 -20.63 -29.77
CA ASN A 462 8.07 -19.82 -29.31
C ASN A 462 7.64 -18.35 -29.24
N LYS A 463 8.15 -17.62 -28.24
CA LYS A 463 7.91 -16.19 -28.04
C LYS A 463 9.25 -15.50 -27.81
N ASN A 464 9.64 -14.64 -28.75
CA ASN A 464 10.84 -13.81 -28.65
C ASN A 464 10.45 -12.36 -28.32
N ILE A 465 11.18 -11.74 -27.39
CA ILE A 465 11.02 -10.32 -27.09
C ILE A 465 11.81 -9.53 -28.14
N MET A 466 11.16 -8.57 -28.79
CA MET A 466 11.78 -7.67 -29.76
C MET A 466 11.81 -6.24 -29.21
N ASN A 467 12.56 -5.35 -29.86
CA ASN A 467 12.47 -3.91 -29.58
C ASN A 467 11.04 -3.43 -29.85
N GLY A 468 10.31 -3.10 -28.78
CA GLY A 468 8.94 -2.59 -28.85
C GLY A 468 7.86 -3.65 -29.08
N GLY A 469 8.13 -4.96 -28.89
CA GLY A 469 7.11 -5.96 -29.17
C GLY A 469 7.46 -7.42 -28.88
N PHE A 470 6.64 -8.32 -29.43
CA PHE A 470 6.80 -9.77 -29.36
C PHE A 470 6.73 -10.39 -30.75
N ALA A 471 7.58 -11.38 -31.00
CA ALA A 471 7.48 -12.28 -32.16
C ALA A 471 7.06 -13.67 -31.72
N PHE A 472 6.06 -14.23 -32.40
CA PHE A 472 5.62 -15.61 -32.23
C PHE A 472 6.05 -16.44 -33.44
N SER A 473 6.61 -17.63 -33.17
CA SER A 473 7.06 -18.57 -34.19
C SER A 473 6.84 -20.02 -33.75
N ASP A 474 7.16 -20.96 -34.64
CA ASP A 474 7.25 -22.37 -34.27
C ASP A 474 8.27 -22.59 -33.14
N MET A 475 7.98 -23.55 -32.26
CA MET A 475 8.84 -23.91 -31.13
C MET A 475 10.06 -24.74 -31.55
N PHE A 476 9.90 -25.63 -32.52
CA PHE A 476 10.97 -26.55 -32.93
C PHE A 476 11.90 -25.90 -33.95
N GLY A 477 11.37 -25.16 -34.93
CA GLY A 477 12.16 -24.46 -35.93
C GLY A 477 13.12 -23.41 -35.36
N SER A 478 12.76 -22.76 -34.24
CA SER A 478 13.63 -21.78 -33.58
C SER A 478 14.81 -22.42 -32.84
N LEU A 479 14.63 -23.61 -32.25
CA LEU A 479 15.69 -24.32 -31.52
C LEU A 479 16.81 -24.82 -32.45
N PHE A 480 16.48 -25.18 -33.69
CA PHE A 480 17.47 -25.59 -34.68
C PHE A 480 18.22 -24.42 -35.31
N ASN A 481 17.60 -23.23 -35.43
CA ASN A 481 18.27 -22.06 -35.98
C ASN A 481 19.19 -21.36 -34.96
N SER A 482 18.84 -21.33 -33.67
CA SER A 482 19.69 -20.74 -32.63
C SER A 482 21.05 -21.45 -32.47
N SER A 483 21.13 -22.73 -32.85
CA SER A 483 22.38 -23.51 -32.84
C SER A 483 23.30 -23.26 -34.04
N PHE A 484 22.88 -22.48 -35.05
CA PHE A 484 23.72 -22.13 -36.21
C PHE A 484 24.17 -20.67 -36.21
N GLU A 485 23.48 -19.77 -35.50
CA GLU A 485 23.87 -18.35 -35.42
C GLU A 485 24.93 -18.08 -34.33
N GLN A 486 25.22 -19.05 -33.45
CA GLN A 486 26.21 -18.89 -32.38
C GLN A 486 27.67 -19.16 -32.82
N ASP A 487 27.89 -19.64 -34.04
CA ASP A 487 29.21 -20.02 -34.55
C ASP A 487 29.84 -18.99 -35.52
N GLU A 488 29.16 -17.88 -35.87
CA GLU A 488 29.68 -16.88 -36.83
C GLU A 488 30.07 -15.51 -36.22
N ASP A 489 29.72 -15.22 -34.96
CA ASP A 489 29.97 -13.89 -34.35
C ASP A 489 31.21 -13.81 -33.42
N ASP A 490 31.96 -14.90 -33.22
CA ASP A 490 33.10 -14.97 -32.27
C ASP A 490 34.50 -14.71 -32.88
N GLU A 491 34.62 -14.26 -34.15
CA GLU A 491 35.93 -14.09 -34.81
C GLU A 491 36.38 -12.65 -35.18
N LEU A 492 35.72 -11.59 -34.72
CA LEU A 492 36.15 -10.22 -35.01
C LEU A 492 36.02 -9.28 -33.82
N ASP A 493 37.06 -9.22 -32.97
CA ASP A 493 37.62 -7.97 -32.42
C ASP A 493 38.65 -8.30 -31.32
N ASP A 494 39.89 -8.57 -31.73
CA ASP A 494 41.03 -8.63 -30.80
C ASP A 494 42.33 -8.13 -31.46
N GLU A 495 42.27 -7.02 -32.21
CA GLU A 495 43.44 -6.21 -32.57
C GLU A 495 43.07 -4.72 -32.65
N ASP A 496 43.22 -4.00 -31.54
CA ASP A 496 43.95 -2.71 -31.48
C ASP A 496 43.61 -1.96 -30.20
N PHE A 497 44.57 -1.85 -29.28
CA PHE A 497 44.92 -0.58 -28.61
C PHE A 497 46.30 -0.71 -27.96
N ARG A 498 47.31 -0.17 -28.66
CA ARG A 498 48.57 0.29 -28.10
C ARG A 498 48.52 1.80 -27.88
#